data_AF-A0A0F9QXI0-F1
#
_entry.id   AF-A0A0F9QXI0-F1
#
_cell.length_a   1.000
_cell.length_b   1.000
_cell.length_c   1.000
_cell.angle_alpha   90.00
_cell.angle_beta   90.00
_cell.angle_gamma   90.00
#
_symmetry.space_group_name_H-M   'P 1'
#
loop_
_entity.id
_entity.type
_entity.pdbx_description
1 polymer ?
#
loop_
_entity_poly.entity_id
_entity_poly.type
_entity_poly.pdbx_seq_one_letter_code
_entity_poly.pdbx_strand_id
1 'polypeptide(L)'
;MAKPHYARRVQQQILDARGLDRTAHGHLEPKTKPSTPGATFAMRFLEEKFDAPIRELIGHGSNVEVANFLGLDPSTVSKWRLRLGLR
;
A
#
# COMPACT_ATOMS: atom_id res chain seq x y z
N MET A 1 -7.44 -31.16 -13.95
CA MET A 1 -6.83 -30.18 -13.03
C MET A 1 -7.78 -28.99 -12.91
N ALA A 2 -8.57 -28.91 -11.83
CA ALA A 2 -9.67 -27.96 -11.69
C ALA A 2 -9.18 -26.57 -11.26
N LYS A 3 -9.57 -25.52 -11.99
CA LYS A 3 -9.22 -24.12 -11.72
C LYS A 3 -9.76 -23.66 -10.34
N PRO A 4 -8.92 -23.42 -9.32
CA PRO A 4 -9.38 -23.03 -7.99
C PRO A 4 -9.65 -21.51 -7.86
N HIS A 5 -9.86 -20.80 -8.97
CA HIS A 5 -9.88 -19.34 -8.96
C HIS A 5 -11.21 -18.71 -8.53
N TYR A 6 -12.34 -19.38 -8.72
CA TYR A 6 -13.65 -18.77 -8.42
C TYR A 6 -13.90 -18.64 -6.91
N ALA A 7 -13.79 -19.74 -6.16
CA ALA A 7 -14.01 -19.73 -4.71
C ALA A 7 -13.06 -18.76 -3.98
N ARG A 8 -11.78 -18.73 -4.37
CA ARG A 8 -10.79 -17.80 -3.81
C ARG A 8 -11.14 -16.34 -4.11
N ARG A 9 -11.65 -16.03 -5.30
CA ARG A 9 -12.07 -14.68 -5.68
C ARG A 9 -13.29 -14.23 -4.87
N VAL A 10 -14.31 -15.08 -4.76
CA VAL A 10 -15.52 -14.79 -3.96
C VAL A 10 -15.14 -14.59 -2.50
N GLN A 11 -14.27 -15.44 -1.96
CA GLN A 11 -13.79 -15.30 -0.59
C GLN A 11 -13.05 -13.98 -0.36
N GLN A 12 -12.17 -13.57 -1.28
CA GLN A 12 -11.49 -12.27 -1.19
C GLN A 12 -12.47 -11.11 -1.23
N GLN A 13 -13.50 -11.15 -2.09
CA GLN A 13 -14.54 -10.12 -2.15
C GLN A 13 -15.32 -10.00 -0.84
N ILE A 14 -15.64 -11.13 -0.19
CA ILE A 14 -16.33 -11.15 1.10
C ILE A 14 -15.45 -10.55 2.20
N LEU A 15 -14.15 -10.88 2.20
CA LEU A 15 -13.19 -10.34 3.16
C LEU A 15 -12.99 -8.83 2.96
N ASP A 16 -12.84 -8.39 1.71
CA ASP A 16 -12.70 -6.98 1.34
C ASP A 16 -13.93 -6.16 1.77
N ALA A 17 -15.15 -6.67 1.53
CA ALA A 17 -16.39 -6.01 1.94
C ALA A 17 -16.51 -5.86 3.46
N ARG A 18 -15.90 -6.76 4.23
CA ARG A 18 -15.89 -6.75 5.69
C ARG A 18 -14.69 -6.02 6.28
N GLY A 19 -13.76 -5.54 5.45
CA GLY A 19 -12.52 -4.94 5.91
C GLY A 19 -11.66 -5.93 6.72
N LEU A 20 -11.63 -7.19 6.31
CA LEU A 20 -10.86 -8.25 6.97
C LEU A 20 -9.79 -8.79 6.01
N ASP A 21 -8.68 -9.25 6.56
CA ASP A 21 -7.66 -10.01 5.83
C ASP A 21 -7.40 -11.35 6.54
N ARG A 22 -6.95 -12.34 5.78
CA ARG A 22 -6.72 -13.70 6.31
C ARG A 22 -5.24 -13.88 6.59
N THR A 23 -4.87 -14.08 7.85
CA THR A 23 -3.49 -14.37 8.22
C THR A 23 -3.13 -15.82 7.90
N ALA A 24 -1.83 -16.13 7.80
CA ALA A 24 -1.32 -17.45 7.44
C ALA A 24 -1.80 -18.59 8.36
N HIS A 25 -2.28 -18.26 9.56
CA HIS A 25 -2.76 -19.22 10.57
C HIS A 25 -4.29 -19.38 10.60
N GLY A 26 -5.01 -18.85 9.60
CA GLY A 26 -6.46 -18.98 9.51
C GLY A 26 -7.24 -18.00 10.38
N HIS A 27 -6.55 -17.08 11.06
CA HIS A 27 -7.17 -15.98 11.79
C HIS A 27 -7.60 -14.86 10.82
N LEU A 28 -8.69 -14.17 11.16
CA LEU A 28 -9.13 -12.98 10.44
C LEU A 28 -8.72 -11.76 11.24
N GLU A 29 -7.96 -10.87 10.61
CA GLU A 29 -7.57 -9.60 11.23
C GLU A 29 -8.24 -8.43 10.51
N PRO A 30 -8.48 -7.31 11.21
CA PRO A 30 -8.88 -6.07 10.55
C PRO A 30 -7.87 -5.76 9.45
N LYS A 31 -8.37 -5.64 8.23
CA LYS A 31 -7.55 -5.20 7.11
C LYS A 31 -7.11 -3.79 7.44
N THR A 32 -5.80 -3.58 7.57
CA THR A 32 -5.23 -2.24 7.72
C THR A 32 -5.74 -1.41 6.55
N LYS A 33 -6.71 -0.53 6.83
CA LYS A 33 -7.24 0.36 5.79
C LYS A 33 -6.06 1.22 5.36
N PRO A 34 -5.74 1.29 4.07
CA PRO A 34 -4.68 2.18 3.62
C PRO A 34 -5.03 3.59 4.08
N SER A 35 -4.15 4.21 4.86
CA SER A 35 -4.29 5.62 5.26
C SER A 35 -4.46 6.48 4.00
N THR A 36 -3.73 6.12 2.94
CA THR A 36 -3.77 6.79 1.64
C THR A 36 -4.44 5.93 0.54
N PRO A 37 -5.58 6.37 -0.03
CA PRO A 37 -6.17 5.74 -1.22
C PRO A 37 -5.17 5.69 -2.39
N GLY A 38 -5.07 4.52 -3.04
CA GLY A 38 -4.10 4.31 -4.14
C GLY A 38 -2.68 3.96 -3.68
N ALA A 39 -2.42 3.88 -2.38
CA ALA A 39 -1.12 3.48 -1.86
C ALA A 39 -0.80 2.01 -2.12
N THR A 40 0.41 1.76 -2.61
CA THR A 40 0.98 0.42 -2.79
C THR A 40 1.33 -0.22 -1.44
N PHE A 41 1.61 -1.51 -1.44
CA PHE A 41 2.13 -2.19 -0.26
C PHE A 41 3.43 -1.54 0.27
N ALA A 42 4.37 -1.20 -0.62
CA ALA A 42 5.63 -0.54 -0.22
C ALA A 42 5.39 0.85 0.39
N MET A 43 4.42 1.60 -0.13
CA MET A 43 4.03 2.89 0.46
C MET A 43 3.47 2.71 1.87
N ARG A 44 2.59 1.72 2.08
CA ARG A 44 2.00 1.43 3.40
C ARG A 44 3.05 0.99 4.41
N PHE A 45 4.01 0.18 3.97
CA PHE A 45 5.13 -0.22 4.81
C PHE A 45 5.94 1.01 5.28
N LEU A 46 6.11 2.01 4.43
CA LEU A 46 6.75 3.26 4.82
C LEU A 46 5.87 4.10 5.74
N GLU A 47 4.54 4.14 5.51
CA GLU A 47 3.60 4.80 6.43
C GLU A 47 3.71 4.24 7.85
N GLU A 48 3.74 2.91 7.97
CA GLU A 48 3.90 2.22 9.25
C GLU A 48 5.29 2.43 9.85
N LYS A 49 6.34 2.38 9.03
CA LYS A 49 7.74 2.53 9.49
C LYS A 49 8.02 3.93 10.03
N PHE A 50 7.46 4.96 9.39
CA PHE A 50 7.71 6.36 9.72
C PHE A 50 6.58 7.01 10.51
N ASP A 51 5.51 6.25 10.82
CA ASP A 51 4.30 6.73 11.49
C ASP A 51 3.73 8.03 10.87
N ALA A 52 3.78 8.11 9.55
CA ALA A 52 3.41 9.31 8.79
C ALA A 52 2.76 8.95 7.45
N PRO A 53 1.74 9.70 6.98
CA PRO A 53 1.10 9.43 5.69
C PRO A 53 2.09 9.53 4.53
N ILE A 54 1.96 8.64 3.53
CA ILE A 54 2.91 8.62 2.40
C ILE A 54 2.86 9.95 1.64
N ARG A 55 1.69 10.58 1.57
CA ARG A 55 1.51 11.91 0.96
C ARG A 55 2.37 12.98 1.62
N GLU A 56 2.61 12.90 2.93
CA GLU A 56 3.47 13.84 3.66
C GLU A 56 4.94 13.48 3.44
N LEU A 57 5.28 12.19 3.54
CA LEU A 57 6.64 11.68 3.35
C LEU A 57 7.23 12.01 1.98
N ILE A 58 6.40 11.96 0.92
CA ILE A 58 6.86 12.22 -0.45
C ILE A 58 6.29 13.50 -1.06
N GLY A 59 5.44 14.26 -0.36
CA GLY A 59 4.73 15.41 -0.94
C GLY A 59 5.59 16.66 -1.13
N HIS A 60 6.66 16.79 -0.34
CA HIS A 60 7.49 18.00 -0.30
C HIS A 60 8.92 17.72 -0.73
N GLY A 61 9.63 18.76 -1.18
CA GLY A 61 11.03 18.66 -1.63
C GLY A 61 11.22 18.03 -3.01
N SER A 62 12.47 17.97 -3.46
CA SER A 62 12.82 17.35 -4.74
C SER A 62 12.74 15.82 -4.67
N ASN A 63 12.52 15.18 -5.82
CA ASN A 63 12.51 13.71 -5.88
C ASN A 63 13.83 13.09 -5.40
N VAL A 64 14.96 13.78 -5.58
CA VAL A 64 16.29 13.31 -5.19
C VAL A 64 16.46 13.35 -3.67
N GLU A 65 16.07 14.45 -3.02
CA GLU A 65 16.15 14.58 -1.57
C GLU A 65 15.28 13.55 -0.86
N VAL A 66 14.03 13.40 -1.30
CA VAL A 66 13.08 12.43 -0.74
C VAL A 66 13.59 11.00 -0.95
N ALA A 67 14.11 10.69 -2.13
CA ALA A 67 14.67 9.39 -2.46
C ALA A 67 15.85 9.05 -1.55
N ASN A 68 16.78 9.98 -1.36
CA ASN A 68 17.92 9.80 -0.47
C ASN A 68 17.48 9.58 0.99
N PHE A 69 16.50 10.34 1.46
CA PHE A 69 15.96 10.20 2.82
C PHE A 69 15.29 8.83 3.04
N LEU A 70 14.52 8.35 2.07
CA LEU A 70 13.78 7.09 2.17
C LEU A 70 14.59 5.86 1.74
N GLY A 71 15.81 6.05 1.21
CA GLY A 71 16.63 4.97 0.65
C GLY A 71 16.01 4.35 -0.61
N LEU A 72 15.36 5.16 -1.45
CA LEU A 72 14.68 4.77 -2.67
C LEU A 72 15.38 5.36 -3.90
N ASP A 73 15.03 4.87 -5.09
CA ASP A 73 15.43 5.51 -6.34
C ASP A 73 14.53 6.73 -6.65
N PRO A 74 15.06 7.87 -7.14
CA PRO A 74 14.26 9.06 -7.48
C PRO A 74 13.12 8.80 -8.47
N SER A 75 13.28 7.85 -9.40
CA SER A 75 12.22 7.46 -10.33
C SER A 75 11.05 6.76 -9.63
N THR A 76 11.31 6.08 -8.51
CA THR A 76 10.26 5.46 -7.68
C THR A 76 9.39 6.53 -7.03
N VAL A 77 10.02 7.55 -6.44
CA VAL A 77 9.33 8.70 -5.84
C VAL A 77 8.48 9.43 -6.89
N SER A 78 9.04 9.67 -8.07
CA SER A 78 8.32 10.29 -9.20
C SER A 78 7.06 9.50 -9.60
N LYS A 79 7.18 8.18 -9.83
CA LYS A 79 6.04 7.31 -10.16
C LYS A 79 4.98 7.30 -9.06
N TRP A 80 5.42 7.37 -7.81
CA TRP A 80 4.55 7.38 -6.65
C TRP A 80 3.78 8.68 -6.51
N ARG A 81 4.42 9.83 -6.71
CA ARG A 81 3.75 11.14 -6.78
C ARG A 81 2.66 11.15 -7.85
N LEU A 82 2.99 10.69 -9.06
CA LEU A 82 2.03 10.58 -10.16
C LEU A 82 0.84 9.70 -9.80
N ARG A 83 1.07 8.54 -9.18
CA ARG A 83 0.00 7.62 -8.74
C ARG A 83 -0.92 8.25 -7.69
N LEU A 84 -0.40 9.11 -6.83
CA LEU A 84 -1.15 9.78 -5.77
C LEU A 84 -1.74 11.12 -6.20
N GLY A 85 -1.50 11.56 -7.44
CA GLY A 85 -1.94 12.86 -7.95
C GLY A 85 -1.18 14.05 -7.34
N LEU A 86 0.04 13.81 -6.84
CA LEU A 86 0.93 14.85 -6.33
C LEU A 86 1.73 15.42 -7.51
N ARG A 87 1.74 16.74 -7.67
CA ARG A 87 2.50 17.46 -8.70
C ARG A 87 3.63 18.24 -8.06
#